data_AF-A0A1I1ZBK3-F1
#
_entry.id   AF-A0A1I1ZBK3-F1
#
_cell.length_a   1.000
_cell.length_b   1.000
_cell.length_c   1.000
_cell.angle_alpha   90.00
_cell.angle_beta   90.00
_cell.angle_gamma   90.00
#
_symmetry.space_group_name_H-M   'P 1'
#
loop_
_entity.id
_entity.type
_entity.pdbx_description
1 polymer ?
#
loop_
_entity_poly.entity_id
_entity_poly.type
_entity_poly.pdbx_seq_one_letter_code
_entity_poly.pdbx_strand_id
1 'polypeptide(L)' 'MSNATCPDIFELSDGDFAVIGTDMTDELRGLLPSDAGVADYERIVKVSRATLVAAKGDIPAA' A
#
# COMPACT_ATOMS: atom_id res chain seq x y z
N MET A 1 -20.16 -18.99 -1.06
CA MET A 1 -19.03 -18.75 -1.95
C MET A 1 -18.55 -17.35 -1.64
N SER A 2 -17.53 -17.21 -0.79
CA SER A 2 -16.96 -15.92 -0.46
C SER A 2 -16.31 -15.38 -1.74
N ASN A 3 -16.92 -14.35 -2.31
CA ASN A 3 -16.29 -13.52 -3.34
C ASN A 3 -15.21 -12.70 -2.64
N ALA A 4 -14.20 -13.38 -2.08
CA ALA A 4 -13.01 -12.76 -1.55
C ALA A 4 -12.27 -12.23 -2.78
N THR A 5 -12.64 -11.03 -3.23
CA THR A 5 -11.68 -10.11 -3.79
C THR A 5 -10.62 -9.96 -2.70
N CYS A 6 -9.59 -10.82 -2.75
CA CYS A 6 -8.47 -10.82 -1.84
C CYS A 6 -8.03 -9.36 -1.64
N PRO A 7 -7.90 -8.89 -0.40
CA PRO A 7 -7.57 -7.49 -0.19
C PRO A 7 -6.16 -7.24 -0.71
N ASP A 8 -5.95 -6.14 -1.46
CA ASP A 8 -4.59 -5.74 -1.91
C ASP A 8 -3.78 -5.05 -0.78
N ILE A 9 -4.24 -5.19 0.48
CA ILE A 9 -3.60 -4.78 1.72
C ILE A 9 -3.91 -5.86 2.78
N PHE A 10 -2.91 -6.43 3.44
CA PHE A 10 -3.13 -7.41 4.51
C PHE A 10 -2.13 -7.26 5.64
N GLU A 11 -2.61 -7.48 6.86
CA GLU A 11 -1.77 -7.49 8.07
C GLU A 11 -0.90 -8.75 8.11
N LEU A 12 0.37 -8.56 8.44
CA LEU A 12 1.39 -9.59 8.61
C LEU A 12 1.41 -10.07 10.07
N SER A 13 2.07 -11.20 10.31
CA SER A 13 2.12 -11.79 11.66
C SER A 13 2.85 -10.92 12.70
N ASP A 14 3.63 -9.95 12.26
CA ASP A 14 4.37 -8.99 13.08
C ASP A 14 3.61 -7.66 13.29
N GLY A 15 2.40 -7.53 12.71
CA GLY A 15 1.56 -6.33 12.81
C GLY A 15 1.80 -5.28 11.72
N ASP A 16 2.78 -5.50 10.83
CA ASP A 16 2.97 -4.66 9.65
C ASP A 16 1.95 -4.99 8.56
N PHE A 17 1.87 -4.17 7.52
CA PHE A 17 0.97 -4.40 6.39
C PHE A 17 1.74 -4.62 5.10
N ALA A 18 1.42 -5.69 4.39
CA ALA A 18 1.83 -5.86 3.01
C ALA A 18 0.82 -5.22 2.07
N VAL A 19 1.32 -4.51 1.07
CA VAL A 19 0.53 -3.77 0.08
C VAL A 19 0.90 -4.27 -1.31
N ILE A 20 -0.08 -4.74 -2.07
CA ILE A 20 0.10 -5.19 -3.45
C ILE A 20 -0.45 -4.13 -4.40
N GLY A 21 0.35 -3.73 -5.38
CA GLY A 21 -0.06 -2.74 -6.37
C GLY A 21 0.95 -2.61 -7.50
N THR A 22 0.77 -1.58 -8.32
CA THR A 22 1.71 -1.28 -9.41
C THR A 22 2.94 -0.57 -8.87
N ASP A 23 4.13 -1.09 -9.11
CA ASP A 23 5.38 -0.36 -8.85
C ASP A 23 5.44 0.87 -9.76
N MET A 24 5.57 2.04 -9.15
CA MET A 24 5.67 3.35 -9.80
C MET A 24 6.93 4.10 -9.32
N THR A 25 7.91 3.38 -8.76
CA THR A 25 9.08 3.97 -8.11
C THR A 25 9.80 4.95 -9.04
N ASP A 26 10.15 4.53 -10.25
CA ASP A 26 10.92 5.38 -11.18
C ASP A 26 10.14 6.63 -11.63
N GLU A 27 8.83 6.49 -11.83
CA GLU A 27 7.96 7.58 -12.28
C GLU A 27 7.72 8.64 -11.19
N LEU A 28 7.59 8.20 -9.93
CA LEU A 28 7.19 9.05 -8.82
C LEU A 28 8.37 9.57 -7.99
N ARG A 29 9.56 8.95 -8.07
CA ARG A 29 10.73 9.34 -7.26
C ARG A 29 11.13 10.81 -7.44
N GLY A 30 11.00 11.35 -8.67
CA GLY A 30 11.27 12.76 -8.96
C GLY A 30 10.12 13.72 -8.64
N LEU A 31 8.96 13.21 -8.21
CA LEU A 31 7.74 13.97 -7.92
C LEU A 31 7.41 13.99 -6.42
N LEU A 32 8.27 13.41 -5.59
CA LEU A 32 8.06 13.37 -4.15
C LEU A 32 8.13 14.78 -3.54
N PRO A 33 7.32 15.06 -2.50
CA PRO A 33 7.48 16.23 -1.66
C PRO A 33 8.91 16.39 -1.15
N SER A 34 9.32 17.63 -0.83
CA SER A 34 10.69 17.93 -0.39
C SER A 34 11.11 17.24 0.92
N ASP A 35 10.14 16.82 1.72
CA ASP A 35 10.32 16.10 2.99
C ASP A 35 10.13 14.59 2.87
N ALA A 36 9.89 14.07 1.65
CA ALA A 36 9.72 12.66 1.37
C ALA A 36 10.92 12.09 0.59
N GLY A 37 11.32 10.87 0.95
CA GLY A 37 12.38 10.13 0.27
C GLY A 37 12.02 8.66 0.15
N VAL A 38 12.73 7.96 -0.73
CA VAL A 38 12.63 6.51 -0.91
C VAL A 38 14.04 5.95 -0.82
N ALA A 39 14.27 5.13 0.22
CA ALA A 39 15.53 4.42 0.41
C ALA A 39 15.73 3.32 -0.64
N ASP A 40 16.93 2.78 -0.75
CA ASP A 40 17.26 1.80 -1.80
C ASP A 40 16.48 0.48 -1.68
N TYR A 41 15.97 0.17 -0.49
CA TYR A 41 15.14 -1.01 -0.22
C TYR A 41 13.64 -0.70 -0.27
N GLU A 42 13.25 0.55 -0.51
CA GLU A 42 11.84 0.97 -0.57
C GLU A 42 11.34 1.09 -2.01
N ARG A 43 10.03 0.94 -2.18
CA ARG A 43 9.35 1.06 -3.48
C ARG A 43 8.10 1.92 -3.32
N ILE A 44 7.80 2.72 -4.34
CA ILE A 44 6.53 3.46 -4.40
C ILE A 44 5.52 2.58 -5.11
N VAL A 45 4.52 2.10 -4.39
CA VAL A 45 3.45 1.25 -4.92
C VAL A 45 2.18 2.06 -5.06
N LYS A 46 1.61 2.10 -6.28
CA LYS A 46 0.31 2.70 -6.53
C LYS A 46 -0.80 1.70 -6.20
N VAL A 47 -1.65 2.11 -5.27
CA VAL A 47 -2.83 1.37 -4.83
C VAL A 47 -4.08 2.13 -5.25
N SER A 48 -5.12 1.41 -5.66
CA SER A 48 -6.37 2.04 -6.03
C SER A 48 -7.08 2.63 -4.81
N ARG A 49 -7.83 3.73 -5.01
CA ARG A 49 -8.68 4.28 -3.95
C ARG A 49 -9.69 3.24 -3.44
N ALA A 50 -10.27 2.44 -4.35
CA ALA A 50 -11.26 1.43 -4.00
C ALA A 50 -10.68 0.39 -3.03
N THR A 51 -9.46 -0.10 -3.31
CA THR A 51 -8.70 -0.98 -2.43
C THR A 51 -8.49 -0.34 -1.05
N LEU A 52 -7.94 0.87 -0.98
CA LEU A 52 -7.67 1.55 0.29
C LEU A 52 -8.94 1.79 1.12
N VAL A 53 -10.05 2.14 0.46
CA VAL A 53 -11.34 2.32 1.13
C VAL A 53 -11.91 0.99 1.64
N ALA A 54 -11.76 -0.09 0.86
CA ALA A 54 -12.20 -1.42 1.28
C ALA A 54 -11.40 -1.92 2.49
N ALA A 55 -10.09 -1.66 2.53
CA ALA A 55 -9.19 -2.05 3.62
C ALA A 55 -9.47 -1.31 4.95
N LYS A 56 -10.28 -0.24 4.95
CA LYS A 56 -10.55 0.55 6.15
C LYS A 56 -11.08 -0.28 7.33
N GLY A 57 -11.89 -1.31 7.06
CA GLY A 57 -12.44 -2.17 8.11
C GLY A 57 -11.41 -3.11 8.73
N ASP A 58 -10.35 -3.43 7.99
CA ASP A 58 -9.31 -4.37 8.38
C ASP A 58 -8.11 -3.66 9.05
N ILE A 59 -7.99 -2.34 8.89
CA ILE A 59 -6.93 -1.53 9.51
C ILE A 59 -7.47 -0.98 10.85
N PRO A 60 -6.91 -1.39 12.01
CA PRO A 60 -7.35 -0.89 13.31
C PRO A 60 -7.19 0.63 13.42
N ALA A 61 -8.16 1.30 14.03
CA ALA A 61 -7.98 2.69 14.46
C ALA A 61 -7.05 2.73 15.68
N ALA A 62 -6.07 3.63 15.66
CA ALA A 62 -5.23 3.94 16.82
C ALA A 62 -6.00 4.67 17.91
#